data_AF-A0A0C2ZJL5-F1
#
_entry.id   AF-A0A0C2ZJL5-F1
#
_cell.length_a   1.000
_cell.length_b   1.000
_cell.length_c   1.000
_cell.angle_alpha   90.00
_cell.angle_beta   90.00
_cell.angle_gamma   90.00
#
_symmetry.space_group_name_H-M   'P 1'
#
loop_
_entity.id
_entity.type
_entity.pdbx_description
1 polymer ?
#
loop_
_entity_poly.entity_id
_entity_poly.type
_entity_poly.pdbx_seq_one_letter_code
_entity_poly.pdbx_strand_id
1 'polypeptide(L)'
;MLGQNQKTTNLCYNNPMKKDITTKDTIKTITQDIAKYILEIEVTDIEFVEQELKRIERREADIVAHCKVNGIEAILHLEIQNDNDKTMHRRMLRYY
;
A
#
# COMPACT_ATOMS: atom_id res chain seq x y z
N MET A 1 -19.63 10.64 -52.04
CA MET A 1 -19.77 9.59 -51.01
C MET A 1 -18.36 9.17 -50.62
N LEU A 2 -17.78 9.77 -49.58
CA LEU A 2 -17.69 9.23 -48.22
C LEU A 2 -17.05 7.83 -48.17
N GLY A 3 -15.81 7.80 -47.67
CA GLY A 3 -15.08 6.59 -47.29
C GLY A 3 -13.81 7.00 -46.55
N GLN A 4 -13.96 7.35 -45.27
CA GLN A 4 -12.87 7.77 -44.40
C GLN A 4 -12.03 6.60 -43.88
N ASN A 5 -10.76 6.95 -43.60
CA ASN A 5 -9.95 6.53 -42.44
C ASN A 5 -9.57 5.05 -42.26
N GLN A 6 -8.26 4.83 -42.18
CA GLN A 6 -7.65 4.36 -40.94
C GLN A 6 -6.21 4.89 -40.82
N LYS A 7 -6.05 5.97 -40.04
CA LYS A 7 -4.75 6.34 -39.47
C LYS A 7 -4.42 5.31 -38.38
N THR A 8 -3.37 4.54 -38.57
CA THR A 8 -2.76 3.71 -37.52
C THR A 8 -1.94 4.60 -36.58
N THR A 9 -2.56 5.02 -35.48
CA THR A 9 -1.82 5.60 -34.36
C THR A 9 -1.43 4.47 -33.41
N ASN A 10 -0.15 4.09 -33.43
CA ASN A 10 0.48 3.30 -32.37
C ASN A 10 0.52 4.14 -31.08
N LEU A 11 -0.51 4.02 -30.25
CA LEU A 11 -0.39 4.40 -28.83
C LEU A 11 0.03 3.17 -28.06
N CYS A 12 1.27 3.18 -27.57
CA CYS A 12 1.74 2.26 -26.54
C CYS A 12 0.80 2.38 -25.34
N TYR A 13 -0.09 1.41 -25.17
CA TYR A 13 -0.97 1.33 -24.00
C TYR A 13 -0.10 1.02 -22.78
N ASN A 14 0.20 2.05 -21.99
CA ASN A 14 0.65 1.86 -20.60
C ASN A 14 -0.48 1.18 -19.86
N ASN A 15 -0.38 -0.15 -19.64
CA ASN A 15 -1.44 -0.93 -19.02
C ASN A 15 -1.54 -0.60 -17.52
N PRO A 16 -2.58 0.14 -17.06
CA PRO A 16 -2.67 0.62 -15.70
C PRO A 16 -2.77 -0.52 -14.68
N MET A 17 -3.39 -1.65 -15.04
CA MET A 17 -3.46 -2.85 -14.17
C MET A 17 -2.09 -3.42 -13.81
N LYS A 18 -1.16 -3.44 -14.78
CA LYS A 18 0.17 -4.03 -14.54
C LYS A 18 0.97 -3.18 -13.56
N LYS A 19 0.84 -1.85 -13.66
CA LYS A 19 1.46 -0.91 -12.74
C LYS A 19 0.91 -1.07 -11.32
N ASP A 20 -0.39 -1.30 -11.18
CA ASP A 20 -1.06 -1.48 -9.89
C ASP A 20 -0.54 -2.71 -9.13
N ILE A 21 -0.48 -3.86 -9.81
CA ILE A 21 0.05 -5.12 -9.26
C ILE A 21 1.51 -4.96 -8.82
N THR A 22 2.36 -4.41 -9.69
CA THR A 22 3.78 -4.21 -9.38
C THR A 22 4.00 -3.26 -8.20
N THR A 23 3.15 -2.23 -8.07
CA THR A 23 3.24 -1.27 -6.95
C THR A 23 2.85 -1.95 -5.63
N LYS A 24 1.77 -2.74 -5.61
CA LYS A 24 1.32 -3.48 -4.42
C LYS A 24 2.37 -4.48 -3.93
N ASP A 25 2.98 -5.23 -4.84
CA ASP A 25 4.05 -6.19 -4.50
C ASP A 25 5.31 -5.49 -3.96
N THR A 26 5.65 -4.33 -4.53
CA THR A 26 6.77 -3.52 -4.06
C THR A 26 6.51 -3.00 -2.64
N ILE A 27 5.32 -2.47 -2.36
CA ILE A 27 4.94 -1.98 -1.02
C ILE A 27 4.91 -3.13 -0.01
N LYS A 28 4.42 -4.32 -0.41
CA LYS A 28 4.47 -5.54 0.42
C LYS A 28 5.89 -5.88 0.82
N THR A 29 6.80 -5.92 -0.14
CA THR A 29 8.21 -6.23 0.10
C THR A 29 8.85 -5.20 1.05
N ILE A 30 8.64 -3.91 0.80
CA ILE A 30 9.16 -2.83 1.68
C ILE A 30 8.60 -2.96 3.10
N THR A 31 7.31 -3.26 3.24
CA THR A 31 6.67 -3.44 4.55
C THR A 31 7.30 -4.60 5.33
N GLN A 32 7.56 -5.73 4.66
CA GLN A 32 8.24 -6.89 5.27
C GLN A 32 9.67 -6.56 5.68
N ASP A 33 10.41 -5.86 4.82
CA ASP A 33 11.79 -5.47 5.10
C ASP A 33 11.89 -4.49 6.27
N ILE A 34 11.00 -3.50 6.36
CA ILE A 34 10.92 -2.58 7.51
C ILE A 34 10.65 -3.38 8.78
N ALA A 35 9.65 -4.25 8.78
CA ALA A 35 9.30 -5.03 9.96
C ALA A 35 10.45 -5.93 10.41
N LYS A 36 11.13 -6.58 9.47
CA LYS A 36 12.25 -7.48 9.78
C LYS A 36 13.51 -6.75 10.21
N TYR A 37 13.93 -5.72 9.47
CA TYR A 37 15.25 -5.11 9.66
C TYR A 37 15.25 -3.92 10.61
N ILE A 38 14.14 -3.21 10.75
CA ILE A 38 14.05 -2.03 11.63
C ILE A 38 13.42 -2.41 12.97
N LEU A 39 12.35 -3.22 12.93
CA LEU A 39 11.58 -3.58 14.13
C LEU A 39 11.96 -4.95 14.71
N GLU A 40 12.82 -5.72 14.03
CA GLU A 40 13.25 -7.07 14.42
C GLU A 40 12.08 -8.04 14.67
N ILE A 41 10.97 -7.86 13.97
CA ILE A 41 9.78 -8.74 14.06
C ILE A 41 9.58 -9.51 12.76
N GLU A 42 9.19 -10.78 12.88
CA GLU A 42 8.82 -11.59 11.72
C GLU A 42 7.35 -11.34 11.36
N VAL A 43 7.12 -10.85 10.14
CA VAL A 43 5.77 -10.58 9.63
C VAL A 43 5.50 -11.43 8.39
N THR A 44 4.46 -12.26 8.46
CA THR A 44 4.01 -13.14 7.39
C THR A 44 2.53 -12.88 7.06
N ASP A 45 2.04 -13.49 5.98
CA ASP A 45 0.63 -13.43 5.58
C ASP A 45 0.05 -12.00 5.44
N ILE A 46 0.85 -11.06 4.93
CA ILE A 46 0.43 -9.66 4.76
C ILE A 46 -0.68 -9.54 3.72
N GLU A 47 -1.83 -9.05 4.17
CA GLU A 47 -2.96 -8.59 3.39
C GLU A 47 -3.24 -7.13 3.71
N PHE A 48 -3.05 -6.24 2.72
CA PHE A 48 -3.30 -4.82 2.90
C PHE A 48 -4.80 -4.55 3.05
N VAL A 49 -5.15 -3.74 4.04
CA VAL A 49 -6.49 -3.18 4.15
C VAL A 49 -6.63 -2.12 3.08
N GLU A 50 -7.31 -2.45 1.98
CA GLU A 50 -7.60 -1.52 0.88
C GLU A 50 -8.63 -0.48 1.34
N GLN A 51 -8.22 0.47 2.19
CA GLN A 51 -8.85 1.78 2.16
C GLN A 51 -8.40 2.41 0.85
N GLU A 52 -9.32 2.57 -0.11
CA GLU A 52 -9.09 3.32 -1.35
C GLU A 52 -8.14 4.48 -1.05
N LEU A 53 -6.94 4.44 -1.62
CA LEU A 53 -5.94 5.51 -1.55
C LEU A 53 -6.57 6.76 -2.17
N LYS A 54 -7.48 7.42 -1.45
CA LYS A 54 -8.13 8.66 -1.86
C LYS A 54 -7.04 9.71 -1.86
N ARG A 55 -6.49 9.86 -3.06
CA ARG A 55 -5.41 10.73 -3.51
C ARG A 55 -5.65 12.23 -3.29
N ILE A 56 -6.55 12.62 -2.38
CA ILE A 56 -7.06 13.99 -2.24
C ILE A 56 -6.73 14.63 -0.89
N GLU A 57 -6.24 13.89 0.12
CA GLU A 57 -5.64 14.52 1.30
C GLU A 57 -4.18 14.09 1.47
N ARG A 58 -3.29 15.09 1.57
CA ARG A 58 -1.88 14.91 1.96
C ARG A 58 -1.81 14.37 3.39
N ARG A 59 -2.00 13.06 3.56
CA ARG A 59 -1.59 12.33 4.76
C ARG A 59 -0.50 11.37 4.33
N GLU A 60 0.69 11.58 4.90
CA GLU A 60 1.86 10.72 4.73
C GLU A 60 1.41 9.28 5.05
N ALA A 61 1.62 8.37 4.09
CA ALA A 61 0.79 7.19 3.93
C ALA A 61 0.83 6.23 5.14
N ASP A 62 -0.29 6.10 5.83
CA ASP A 62 -0.54 5.00 6.78
C ASP A 62 -0.67 3.70 5.96
N ILE A 63 0.27 2.76 6.13
CA ILE A 63 0.14 1.39 5.62
C ILE A 63 -0.52 0.56 6.72
N VAL A 64 -1.65 -0.06 6.39
CA VAL A 64 -2.40 -0.93 7.29
C VAL A 64 -2.51 -2.32 6.67
N ALA A 65 -2.13 -3.34 7.41
CA ALA A 65 -2.24 -4.72 6.96
C ALA A 65 -2.72 -5.66 8.08
N HIS A 66 -3.54 -6.63 7.70
CA HIS A 66 -3.69 -7.87 8.44
C HIS A 66 -2.49 -8.75 8.15
N CYS A 67 -1.93 -9.36 9.19
CA CYS A 67 -0.73 -10.18 9.07
C CYS A 67 -0.57 -11.08 10.29
N LYS A 68 0.45 -11.94 10.26
CA LYS A 68 0.91 -12.65 11.45
C LYS A 68 2.24 -12.08 11.91
N VAL A 69 2.30 -11.68 13.17
CA VAL A 69 3.55 -11.31 13.86
C VAL A 69 3.97 -12.51 14.70
N ASN A 70 5.13 -13.10 14.38
CA ASN A 70 5.64 -14.30 15.04
C ASN A 70 4.57 -15.43 15.12
N GLY A 71 3.78 -15.59 14.06
CA GLY A 71 2.71 -16.60 13.95
C GLY A 71 1.37 -16.25 14.59
N ILE A 72 1.25 -15.07 15.24
CA ILE A 72 0.02 -14.60 15.87
C ILE A 72 -0.66 -13.56 15.00
N GLU A 73 -1.96 -13.72 14.75
CA GLU A 73 -2.78 -12.76 14.01
C GLU A 73 -2.68 -11.37 14.64
N ALA A 74 -2.35 -10.38 13.83
CA ALA A 74 -2.10 -9.01 14.24
C ALA A 74 -2.46 -8.01 13.13
N ILE A 75 -2.65 -6.76 13.55
CA ILE A 75 -2.78 -5.63 12.63
C ILE A 75 -1.46 -4.86 12.69
N LEU A 76 -0.79 -4.77 11.55
CA LEU A 76 0.37 -3.92 11.36
C LEU A 76 -0.10 -2.57 10.84
N HIS A 77 0.19 -1.52 11.61
CA HIS A 77 -0.02 -0.13 11.22
C HIS A 77 1.35 0.56 11.17
N LEU A 78 1.79 0.96 9.98
CA LEU A 78 3.00 1.74 9.78
C LEU A 78 2.62 3.15 9.34
N GLU A 79 3.06 4.14 10.10
CA GLU A 79 2.85 5.54 9.79
C GLU A 79 4.20 6.25 9.70
N ILE A 80 4.37 7.09 8.68
CA ILE A 80 5.50 8.02 8.57
C ILE A 80 5.04 9.34 9.18
N GLN A 81 5.64 9.73 10.31
CA GLN A 81 5.32 10.99 10.99
C GLN A 81 6.52 11.92 11.02
N ASN A 82 6.28 13.21 10.79
CA ASN A 82 7.26 14.26 11.09
C ASN A 82 7.29 14.63 12.58
N ASP A 83 6.18 14.46 13.28
CA ASP A 83 6.05 14.78 14.71
C ASP A 83 5.82 13.51 15.53
N ASN A 84 6.61 13.31 16.59
CA ASN A 84 6.47 12.18 17.53
C ASN A 84 5.23 12.38 18.44
N ASP A 85 4.04 12.18 17.87
CA ASP A 85 2.75 12.37 18.53
C ASP A 85 2.54 11.32 19.64
N LYS A 86 2.51 11.78 20.89
CA LYS A 86 2.32 10.91 22.07
C LYS A 86 0.98 10.16 22.08
N THR A 87 0.00 10.59 21.28
CA THR A 87 -1.31 9.96 21.17
C THR A 87 -1.41 8.95 20.03
N MET A 88 -0.31 8.69 19.31
CA MET A 88 -0.27 7.81 18.13
C MET A 88 -0.88 6.43 18.38
N HIS A 89 -0.62 5.81 19.53
CA HIS A 89 -1.19 4.51 19.91
C HIS A 89 -2.73 4.45 19.88
N ARG A 90 -3.44 5.58 20.04
CA ARG A 90 -4.91 5.64 19.97
C ARG A 90 -5.45 5.34 18.57
N ARG A 91 -4.63 5.49 17.53
CA ARG A 91 -5.03 5.22 16.13
C ARG A 91 -5.33 3.74 15.90
N MET A 92 -4.73 2.85 16.70
CA MET A 92 -5.05 1.42 16.69
C MET A 92 -6.50 1.11 17.10
N LEU A 93 -7.17 2.00 17.85
CA LEU A 93 -8.59 1.84 18.20
C LEU A 93 -9.52 1.94 16.99
N ARG A 94 -9.04 2.40 15.83
CA ARG A 94 -9.82 2.44 14.59
C ARG A 94 -10.13 1.05 14.03
N TYR A 95 -9.43 0.01 14.50
CA TYR A 95 -9.52 -1.35 13.98
C TYR A 95 -10.13 -2.36 14.96
N TYR A 96 -10.77 -1.88 16.03
CA TYR A 96 -11.49 -2.68 17.02
C TYR A 96 -12.98 -2.81 16.71
#